data_AF-A0A2A4PAN4-F1
#
_entry.id   AF-A0A2A4PAN4-F1
#
_cell.length_a   1.000
_cell.length_b   1.000
_cell.length_c   1.000
_cell.angle_alpha   90.00
_cell.angle_beta   90.00
_cell.angle_gamma   90.00
#
_symmetry.space_group_name_H-M   'P 1'
#
loop_
_entity.id
_entity.type
_entity.pdbx_description
1 polymer ?
#
loop_
_entity_poly.entity_id
_entity_poly.type
_entity_poly.pdbx_seq_one_letter_code
_entity_poly.pdbx_strand_id
1 'polypeptide(L)'
;MEENIFPQPAVAGVLAQMVEARLHYDSQSTEVKVRVKQLQEEMVQSFATPIYLVLDPNNGEVLGRRDGAMFDEDEFAAWLTAAVQKVK
;
A
#
# COMPACT_ATOMS: atom_id res chain seq x y z
N MET A 1 -1.48 4.40 -13.73
CA MET A 1 -2.72 5.18 -13.48
C MET A 1 -3.32 4.57 -12.23
N GLU A 2 -3.03 5.14 -11.06
CA GLU A 2 -3.72 4.76 -9.82
C GLU A 2 -5.19 5.19 -9.99
N GLU A 3 -6.12 4.25 -9.80
CA GLU A 3 -7.52 4.63 -9.74
C GLU A 3 -7.79 5.36 -8.41
N ASN A 4 -8.81 6.22 -8.44
CA ASN A 4 -9.20 7.18 -7.39
C ASN A 4 -9.77 6.52 -6.12
N ILE A 5 -9.17 5.42 -5.63
CA ILE A 5 -9.67 4.67 -4.48
C ILE A 5 -9.38 5.40 -3.17
N PHE A 6 -8.22 6.06 -3.09
CA PHE A 6 -7.75 6.71 -1.87
C PHE A 6 -8.58 7.92 -1.39
N PRO A 7 -9.22 8.74 -2.25
CA PRO A 7 -10.15 9.79 -1.79
C PRO A 7 -11.60 9.30 -1.55
N GLN A 8 -11.91 8.00 -1.63
CA GLN A 8 -13.29 7.52 -1.53
C GLN A 8 -13.81 7.47 -0.08
N PRO A 9 -15.10 7.82 0.15
CA PRO A 9 -15.69 7.83 1.48
C PRO A 9 -15.62 6.49 2.23
N ALA A 10 -15.78 5.36 1.53
CA ALA A 10 -15.77 4.02 2.13
C ALA A 10 -14.42 3.67 2.78
N VAL A 11 -13.33 4.21 2.23
CA VAL A 11 -11.96 3.87 2.62
C VAL A 11 -11.37 4.91 3.59
N ALA A 12 -11.82 6.17 3.52
CA ALA A 12 -11.26 7.30 4.27
C ALA A 12 -11.20 7.08 5.79
N GLY A 13 -12.23 6.49 6.39
CA GLY A 13 -12.28 6.23 7.83
C GLY A 13 -11.23 5.20 8.31
N VAL A 14 -10.90 4.23 7.45
CA VAL A 14 -9.89 3.21 7.76
C VAL A 14 -8.48 3.77 7.57
N LEU A 15 -8.26 4.53 6.49
CA LEU A 15 -6.96 5.17 6.21
C LEU A 15 -6.55 6.20 7.25
N ALA A 16 -7.50 6.88 7.92
CA ALA A 16 -7.20 7.83 8.99
C ALA A 16 -6.42 7.21 10.17
N GLN A 17 -6.36 5.87 10.27
CA GLN A 17 -5.61 5.13 11.28
C GLN A 17 -4.21 4.70 10.79
N MET A 18 -3.86 5.01 9.55
CA MET A 18 -2.63 4.57 8.88
C MET A 18 -1.78 5.74 8.42
N VAL A 19 -0.50 5.48 8.16
CA VAL A 19 0.40 6.42 7.48
C VAL A 19 0.53 6.01 6.02
N GLU A 20 0.22 6.94 5.11
CA GLU A 20 0.34 6.72 3.68
C GLU A 20 1.79 6.95 3.22
N ALA A 21 2.35 5.98 2.50
CA ALA A 21 3.64 6.12 1.80
C ALA A 21 3.46 5.82 0.31
N ARG A 22 3.76 6.81 -0.55
CA ARG A 22 3.68 6.67 -2.01
C ARG A 22 5.06 6.45 -2.60
N LEU A 23 5.24 5.34 -3.31
CA LEU A 23 6.48 5.01 -4.01
C LEU A 23 6.29 5.23 -5.52
N HIS A 24 6.44 6.48 -5.97
CA HIS A 24 6.30 6.81 -7.39
C HIS A 24 7.59 6.50 -8.17
N TYR A 25 7.47 5.77 -9.29
CA TYR A 25 8.61 5.41 -10.15
C TYR A 25 8.83 6.37 -11.35
N ASP A 26 7.92 7.32 -11.57
CA ASP A 26 7.92 8.22 -12.73
C ASP A 26 8.93 9.38 -12.64
N SER A 27 9.76 9.41 -11.59
CA SER A 27 10.83 10.41 -11.48
C SER A 27 11.85 10.23 -12.59
N GLN A 28 12.31 11.32 -13.21
CA GLN A 28 13.41 11.27 -14.19
C GLN A 28 14.80 11.13 -13.53
N SER A 29 14.89 11.27 -12.20
CA SER A 29 16.15 11.13 -11.47
C SER A 29 16.57 9.67 -11.33
N THR A 30 17.79 9.35 -11.76
CA THR A 30 18.39 8.02 -11.60
C THR A 30 18.51 7.61 -10.13
N GLU A 31 18.87 8.54 -9.24
CA GLU A 31 18.98 8.26 -7.79
C GLU A 31 17.64 7.89 -7.17
N VAL A 32 16.58 8.60 -7.55
CA VAL A 32 15.21 8.31 -7.09
C VAL A 32 14.76 6.95 -7.60
N LYS A 33 15.04 6.61 -8.87
CA LYS A 33 14.73 5.28 -9.43
C LYS A 33 15.43 4.16 -8.68
N VAL A 34 16.73 4.32 -8.36
CA VAL A 34 17.48 3.33 -7.58
C VAL A 34 16.91 3.18 -6.17
N ARG A 35 16.60 4.29 -5.50
CA ARG A 35 16.03 4.26 -4.15
C ARG A 35 14.64 3.61 -4.11
N VAL A 36 13.77 3.95 -5.06
CA VAL A 36 12.43 3.35 -5.18
C VAL A 36 12.54 1.86 -5.48
N LYS A 37 13.46 1.45 -6.35
CA LYS A 37 13.71 0.02 -6.62
C LYS A 37 14.16 -0.73 -5.37
N GLN A 38 15.08 -0.18 -4.59
CA GLN A 38 15.51 -0.78 -3.32
C GLN A 38 14.34 -0.93 -2.35
N LEU A 39 13.49 0.10 -2.23
CA LEU A 39 12.31 0.06 -1.37
C LEU A 39 11.28 -0.97 -1.86
N GLN A 40 11.09 -1.12 -3.17
CA GLN A 40 10.21 -2.15 -3.73
C GLN A 40 10.74 -3.57 -3.44
N GLU A 41 12.05 -3.79 -3.60
CA GLU A 41 12.69 -5.07 -3.27
C GLU A 41 12.57 -5.38 -1.77
N GLU A 42 12.83 -4.39 -0.92
CA GLU A 42 12.79 -4.52 0.55
C GLU A 42 11.37 -4.76 1.07
N MET A 43 10.40 -3.95 0.64
CA MET A 43 9.05 -3.95 1.22
C MET A 43 8.12 -4.94 0.51
N VAL A 44 8.25 -5.09 -0.80
CA VAL A 44 7.24 -5.75 -1.64
C VAL A 44 7.71 -7.09 -2.20
N GLN A 45 9.03 -7.29 -2.29
CA GLN A 45 9.68 -8.46 -2.87
C GLN A 45 9.18 -8.75 -4.31
N SER A 46 8.73 -7.73 -5.03
CA SER A 46 8.16 -7.87 -6.36
C SER A 46 8.30 -6.57 -7.16
N PHE A 47 8.46 -6.73 -8.48
CA PHE A 47 8.47 -5.65 -9.47
C PHE A 47 7.11 -5.47 -10.17
N ALA A 48 6.14 -6.34 -9.86
CA ALA A 48 4.78 -6.22 -10.38
C ALA A 48 4.02 -5.14 -9.59
N THR A 49 3.23 -4.33 -10.29
CA THR A 49 2.41 -3.27 -9.69
C THR A 49 0.97 -3.36 -10.20
N PRO A 50 -0.04 -2.94 -9.42
CA PRO A 50 0.06 -2.40 -8.06
C PRO A 50 0.16 -3.51 -6.99
N ILE A 51 0.77 -3.18 -5.84
CA ILE A 51 0.80 -4.05 -4.65
C ILE A 51 0.46 -3.20 -3.44
N TYR A 52 -0.43 -3.72 -2.59
CA TYR A 52 -0.85 -3.09 -1.35
C TYR A 52 -0.32 -3.90 -0.16
N LEU A 53 0.28 -3.21 0.80
CA LEU A 53 0.81 -3.79 2.03
C LEU A 53 0.30 -3.02 3.24
N VAL A 54 -0.06 -3.76 4.29
CA VAL A 54 -0.30 -3.23 5.62
C VAL A 54 0.83 -3.75 6.51
N LEU A 55 1.62 -2.84 7.07
CA LEU A 55 2.80 -3.15 7.87
C LEU A 55 2.61 -2.73 9.32
N ASP A 56 3.08 -3.53 10.27
CA ASP A 56 3.26 -3.08 11.64
C ASP A 56 4.45 -2.10 11.70
N PRO A 57 4.24 -0.85 12.17
CA PRO A 57 5.29 0.16 12.19
C PRO A 57 6.44 -0.14 13.16
N ASN A 58 6.28 -1.05 14.13
CA ASN A 58 7.29 -1.33 15.15
C ASN A 58 8.32 -2.37 14.69
N ASN A 59 7.89 -3.39 13.95
CA ASN A 59 8.72 -4.54 13.57
C ASN A 59 8.77 -4.79 12.04
N GLY A 60 7.96 -4.08 11.24
CA GLY A 60 7.89 -4.24 9.79
C GLY A 60 7.13 -5.49 9.33
N GLU A 61 6.38 -6.16 10.21
CA GLU A 61 5.62 -7.36 9.88
C GLU A 61 4.48 -7.06 8.90
N VAL A 62 4.28 -7.95 7.93
CA VAL A 62 3.20 -7.83 6.94
C VAL A 62 1.89 -8.38 7.52
N LEU A 63 0.99 -7.48 7.90
CA LEU A 63 -0.33 -7.79 8.45
C LEU A 63 -1.36 -8.10 7.35
N GLY A 64 -1.15 -7.52 6.17
CA GLY A 64 -1.97 -7.71 4.98
C GLY A 64 -1.16 -7.48 3.71
N ARG A 65 -1.36 -8.37 2.73
CA ARG A 65 -0.79 -8.24 1.37
C ARG A 65 -1.89 -8.48 0.35
N ARG A 66 -1.95 -7.61 -0.66
CA ARG A 66 -2.75 -7.81 -1.87
C ARG A 66 -1.91 -7.48 -3.08
N ASP A 67 -1.72 -8.45 -3.95
CA ASP A 67 -1.08 -8.28 -5.24
C ASP A 67 -2.15 -8.00 -6.31
N GLY A 68 -1.89 -7.03 -7.18
CA GLY A 68 -2.80 -6.65 -8.26
C GLY A 68 -3.79 -5.53 -7.86
N ALA A 69 -4.45 -5.00 -8.88
CA ALA A 69 -5.42 -3.92 -8.70
C ALA A 69 -6.66 -4.42 -7.94
N MET A 70 -7.15 -3.61 -7.01
CA MET A 70 -8.52 -3.68 -6.51
C MET A 70 -9.26 -2.49 -7.12
N PHE A 71 -10.50 -2.71 -7.55
CA PHE A 71 -11.32 -1.69 -8.22
C PHE A 71 -12.59 -1.36 -7.43
N ASP A 72 -12.95 -2.21 -6.47
CA ASP A 72 -14.12 -2.06 -5.61
C ASP A 72 -13.69 -1.47 -4.25
N GLU A 73 -14.32 -0.36 -3.88
CA GLU A 73 -13.97 0.42 -2.69
C GLU A 73 -14.39 -0.26 -1.39
N ASP A 74 -15.49 -1.00 -1.42
CA ASP A 74 -16.01 -1.75 -0.28
C ASP A 74 -15.16 -3.01 -0.05
N GLU A 75 -14.76 -3.72 -1.11
CA GLU A 75 -13.81 -4.84 -1.02
C GLU A 75 -12.47 -4.37 -0.45
N PHE A 76 -11.98 -3.22 -0.90
CA PHE A 76 -10.74 -2.63 -0.41
C PHE A 76 -10.82 -2.25 1.07
N ALA A 77 -11.90 -1.57 1.48
CA ALA A 77 -12.13 -1.19 2.87
C ALA A 77 -12.29 -2.40 3.80
N ALA A 78 -13.00 -3.44 3.34
CA ALA A 78 -13.16 -4.69 4.08
C ALA A 78 -11.82 -5.39 4.30
N TRP A 79 -10.98 -5.48 3.26
CA TRP A 79 -9.64 -6.04 3.34
C TRP A 79 -8.75 -5.25 4.32
N LEU A 80 -8.72 -3.91 4.23
CA LEU A 80 -7.96 -3.07 5.14
C LEU A 80 -8.41 -3.25 6.60
N THR A 81 -9.73 -3.28 6.84
CA THR A 81 -10.29 -3.46 8.19
C THR A 81 -9.87 -4.81 8.78
N ALA A 82 -9.93 -5.88 7.99
CA ALA A 82 -9.49 -7.20 8.41
C ALA A 82 -7.98 -7.24 8.73
N ALA A 83 -7.15 -6.50 7.99
CA ALA A 83 -5.71 -6.40 8.27
C ALA A 83 -5.41 -5.67 9.58
N VAL A 84 -6.11 -4.57 9.88
CA VAL A 84 -5.93 -3.79 11.13
C VAL A 84 -6.36 -4.57 12.37
N GLN A 85 -7.42 -5.36 12.27
CA GLN A 85 -7.93 -6.13 13.41
C GLN A 85 -6.95 -7.21 13.90
N LYS A 86 -5.98 -7.63 13.09
CA LYS A 86 -4.94 -8.59 13.49
C LYS A 86 -3.91 -8.03 14.47
N VAL A 87 -3.88 -6.70 14.67
CA VAL A 87 -2.95 -6.01 15.58
C VAL A 87 -3.55 -5.80 16.97
N LYS A 88 -4.87 -5.96 17.12
CA LYS A 88 -5.57 -5.87 18.41
C LYS A 88 -5.58 -7.21 19.13
#